data_AF-A0A9P0NSQ5-F1
#
_entry.id   AF-A0A9P0NSQ5-F1
#
_cell.length_a   1.000
_cell.length_b   1.000
_cell.length_c   1.000
_cell.angle_alpha   90.00
_cell.angle_beta   90.00
_cell.angle_gamma   90.00
#
_symmetry.space_group_name_H-M   'P 1'
#
loop_
_entity.id
_entity.type
_entity.pdbx_description
1 polymer ?
#
loop_
_entity_poly.entity_id
_entity_poly.type
_entity_poly.pdbx_seq_one_letter_code
_entity_poly.pdbx_strand_id
1 'polypeptide(L)'
;MEKAGSKKRKRPEKSVIEEAVSEVLEKGQSINRTALALNISRAYLAKIVKKVKTSGDSSYEHCPNIGNRRIFTTEQENMLADYLKTASKMCHGLTRHQAKKLGFDYAVANDICPPKWKEVETATDDWLKGFMSRHKDLTVRKPEHFSTPCNKF
;
A
#
# COMPACT_ATOMS: atom_id res chain seq x y z
N MET A 1 -27.93 30.57 14.29
CA MET A 1 -27.24 29.30 14.57
C MET A 1 -26.42 28.93 13.34
N GLU A 2 -25.18 29.37 13.28
CA GLU A 2 -24.30 29.15 12.13
C GLU A 2 -23.70 27.74 12.23
N LYS A 3 -24.12 26.82 11.35
CA LYS A 3 -23.54 25.48 11.31
C LYS A 3 -22.15 25.59 10.70
N ALA A 4 -21.13 25.61 11.57
CA ALA A 4 -19.73 25.53 11.17
C ALA A 4 -19.50 24.30 10.29
N GLY A 5 -19.15 24.52 9.03
CA GLY A 5 -18.87 23.45 8.07
C GLY A 5 -17.81 22.49 8.59
N SER A 6 -18.08 21.19 8.45
CA SER A 6 -17.20 20.10 8.86
C SER A 6 -15.85 20.18 8.13
N LYS A 7 -14.87 20.90 8.69
CA LYS A 7 -13.50 20.91 8.19
C LYS A 7 -13.00 19.47 8.10
N LYS A 8 -12.60 19.03 6.90
CA LYS A 8 -12.01 17.71 6.69
C LYS A 8 -10.77 17.60 7.58
N ARG A 9 -10.82 16.74 8.60
CA ARG A 9 -9.70 16.53 9.51
C ARG A 9 -8.55 15.90 8.70
N LYS A 10 -7.37 16.51 8.77
CA LYS A 10 -6.16 15.95 8.16
C LYS A 10 -5.82 14.64 8.85
N ARG A 11 -5.19 13.71 8.11
CA ARG A 11 -4.71 12.46 8.69
C ARG A 11 -3.61 12.79 9.72
N PRO A 12 -3.73 12.34 10.98
CA PRO A 12 -2.70 12.56 11.98
C PRO A 12 -1.42 11.81 11.62
N GLU A 13 -0.29 12.34 12.07
CA GLU A 13 1.03 11.75 11.88
C GLU A 13 1.17 10.46 12.72
N LYS A 14 2.07 9.56 12.31
CA LYS A 14 2.30 8.27 12.99
C LYS A 14 2.60 8.47 14.49
N SER A 15 3.55 9.36 14.80
CA SER A 15 4.00 9.66 16.17
C SER A 15 2.86 10.11 17.07
N VAL A 16 2.01 11.04 16.59
CA VAL A 16 0.87 11.58 17.35
C VAL A 16 -0.16 10.49 17.69
N ILE A 17 -0.33 9.50 16.80
CA ILE A 17 -1.27 8.40 17.03
C ILE A 17 -0.75 7.44 18.09
N GLU A 18 0.55 7.15 18.09
CA GLU A 18 1.20 6.26 19.06
C GLU A 18 1.15 6.88 20.45
N GLU A 19 1.50 8.17 20.57
CA GLU A 19 1.38 8.93 21.81
C GLU A 19 -0.05 8.90 22.35
N ALA A 20 -1.05 9.16 21.50
CA ALA A 20 -2.47 9.13 21.89
C ALA A 20 -2.90 7.79 22.50
N VAL A 21 -2.33 6.68 22.01
CA VAL A 21 -2.67 5.33 22.47
C VAL A 21 -1.98 5.03 23.79
N SER A 22 -0.70 5.36 23.93
CA SER A 22 0.03 5.25 25.20
C SER A 22 -0.63 6.08 26.30
N GLU A 23 -1.06 7.31 26.02
CA GLU A 23 -1.76 8.12 27.03
C GLU A 23 -3.07 7.51 27.52
N VAL A 24 -3.83 6.87 26.63
CA VAL A 24 -5.11 6.25 27.00
C VAL A 24 -4.90 4.93 27.74
N LEU A 25 -3.87 4.16 27.38
CA LEU A 25 -3.60 2.85 27.97
C LEU A 25 -2.79 2.94 29.28
N GLU A 26 -1.74 3.76 29.31
CA GLU A 26 -0.83 3.89 30.47
C GLU A 26 -1.36 4.89 31.49
N LYS A 27 -1.79 6.08 31.03
CA LYS A 27 -2.23 7.18 31.93
C LYS A 27 -3.72 7.12 32.27
N GLY A 28 -4.49 6.19 31.67
CA GLY A 28 -5.93 6.04 31.90
C GLY A 28 -6.77 7.26 31.50
N GLN A 29 -6.27 8.10 30.58
CA GLN A 29 -6.98 9.30 30.11
C GLN A 29 -8.26 8.92 29.33
N SER A 30 -9.27 9.80 29.38
CA SER A 30 -10.49 9.58 28.59
C SER A 30 -10.21 9.76 27.10
N ILE A 31 -10.73 8.85 26.27
CA ILE A 31 -10.58 8.87 24.80
C ILE A 31 -10.99 10.24 24.21
N ASN A 32 -12.02 10.87 24.78
CA ASN A 32 -12.48 12.19 24.36
C ASN A 32 -11.43 13.28 24.63
N ARG A 33 -10.84 13.30 25.83
CA ARG A 33 -9.87 14.33 26.23
C ARG A 33 -8.60 14.24 25.39
N THR A 34 -8.06 13.03 25.23
CA THR A 34 -6.87 12.78 24.39
C THR A 34 -7.14 13.09 22.92
N ALA A 35 -8.31 12.70 22.39
CA ALA A 35 -8.67 13.01 21.00
C ALA A 35 -8.81 14.53 20.74
N LEU A 36 -9.32 15.29 21.71
CA LEU A 36 -9.39 16.75 21.60
C LEU A 36 -8.01 17.40 21.70
N ALA A 37 -7.18 16.96 22.65
CA ALA A 37 -5.84 17.48 22.87
C ALA A 37 -4.94 17.30 21.63
N LEU A 38 -4.98 16.10 21.02
CA LEU A 38 -4.16 15.75 19.86
C LEU A 38 -4.86 16.00 18.51
N ASN A 39 -6.05 16.61 18.53
CA ASN A 39 -6.86 16.92 17.34
C ASN A 39 -7.18 15.69 16.46
N ILE A 40 -7.35 14.53 17.09
CA ILE A 40 -7.68 13.25 16.44
C ILE A 40 -9.21 13.06 16.45
N SER A 41 -9.74 12.31 15.48
CA SER A 41 -11.14 11.86 15.56
C SER A 41 -11.33 10.88 16.71
N ARG A 42 -12.29 11.16 17.62
CA ARG A 42 -12.68 10.25 18.70
C ARG A 42 -12.95 8.83 18.18
N ALA A 43 -13.69 8.72 17.07
CA ALA A 43 -14.02 7.42 16.48
C ALA A 43 -12.78 6.66 16.00
N TYR A 44 -11.77 7.39 15.50
CA TYR A 44 -10.50 6.81 15.07
C TYR A 44 -9.68 6.29 16.25
N LEU A 45 -9.49 7.12 17.29
CA LEU A 45 -8.78 6.72 18.50
C LEU A 45 -9.47 5.54 19.21
N ALA A 46 -10.81 5.59 19.33
CA ALA A 46 -11.59 4.49 19.91
C ALA A 46 -11.43 3.18 19.13
N LYS A 47 -11.42 3.24 17.79
CA LYS A 47 -11.18 2.07 16.93
C LYS A 47 -9.80 1.46 17.19
N ILE A 48 -8.77 2.30 17.32
CA ILE A 48 -7.40 1.85 17.56
C ILE A 48 -7.28 1.22 18.95
N VAL A 49 -7.72 1.91 19.99
CA VAL A 49 -7.66 1.42 21.38
C VAL A 49 -8.42 0.09 21.52
N LYS A 50 -9.59 -0.04 20.87
CA LYS A 50 -10.32 -1.32 20.84
C LYS A 50 -9.47 -2.43 20.21
N LYS A 51 -8.79 -2.15 19.08
CA LYS A 51 -7.93 -3.12 18.41
C LYS A 51 -6.79 -3.59 19.30
N VAL A 52 -6.09 -2.67 19.98
CA VAL A 52 -4.98 -2.98 20.91
C VAL A 52 -5.45 -3.82 22.08
N LYS A 53 -6.59 -3.46 22.68
CA LYS A 53 -7.18 -4.24 23.78
C LYS A 53 -7.58 -5.66 23.36
N THR A 54 -7.98 -5.85 22.10
CA THR A 54 -8.32 -7.19 21.58
C THR A 54 -7.09 -8.01 21.22
N SER A 55 -6.00 -7.39 20.75
CA SER A 55 -4.77 -8.12 20.41
C SER A 55 -3.91 -8.46 21.64
N GLY A 56 -4.04 -7.71 22.74
CA GLY A 56 -3.29 -7.99 23.98
C GLY A 56 -1.81 -7.58 23.92
N ASP A 57 -1.40 -6.92 22.83
CA ASP A 57 -0.03 -6.42 22.67
C ASP A 57 0.16 -5.11 23.45
N SER A 58 1.21 -5.07 24.28
CA SER A 58 1.56 -3.88 25.09
C SER A 58 2.15 -2.73 24.26
N SER A 59 2.57 -2.97 23.02
CA SER A 59 3.16 -1.97 22.12
C SER A 59 2.26 -1.79 20.90
N TYR A 60 1.65 -0.60 20.76
CA TYR A 60 0.92 -0.25 19.54
C TYR A 60 1.85 0.44 18.55
N GLU A 61 2.23 -0.27 17.50
CA GLU A 61 2.84 0.36 16.33
C GLU A 61 1.76 0.80 15.35
N HIS A 62 1.71 2.11 15.05
CA HIS A 62 0.80 2.61 14.05
C HIS A 62 1.29 2.21 12.66
N CYS A 63 0.81 1.08 12.17
CA CYS A 63 1.02 0.64 10.79
C CYS A 63 -0.08 1.26 9.92
N PRO A 64 0.23 2.32 9.14
CA PRO A 64 -0.77 2.88 8.24
C PRO A 64 -1.14 1.79 7.23
N ASN A 65 -2.45 1.60 7.04
CA ASN A 65 -3.00 0.62 6.12
C ASN A 65 -2.79 1.02 4.63
N ILE A 66 -1.54 1.30 4.25
CA ILE A 66 -1.09 1.35 2.87
C ILE A 66 -0.84 -0.08 2.35
N GLY A 67 -0.69 -1.05 3.28
CA GLY A 67 -0.33 -2.43 2.99
C GLY A 67 -1.48 -3.42 2.76
N ASN A 68 -2.73 -3.22 3.21
CA ASN A 68 -3.78 -4.28 3.09
C ASN A 68 -4.29 -4.51 1.66
N ARG A 69 -3.64 -3.92 0.65
CA ARG A 69 -3.83 -4.24 -0.77
C ARG A 69 -2.62 -4.97 -1.39
N ARG A 70 -1.55 -5.18 -0.63
CA ARG A 70 -0.40 -5.98 -1.07
C ARG A 70 -0.71 -7.44 -0.82
N ILE A 71 -0.79 -8.18 -1.92
CA ILE A 71 -1.00 -9.64 -1.93
C ILE A 71 0.33 -10.36 -1.72
N PHE A 72 1.43 -9.73 -2.16
CA PHE A 72 2.79 -10.22 -2.02
C PHE A 72 3.53 -9.50 -0.90
N THR A 73 4.49 -10.19 -0.27
CA THR A 73 5.48 -9.54 0.59
C THR A 73 6.41 -8.65 -0.25
N THR A 74 7.12 -7.71 0.39
CA THR A 74 8.05 -6.81 -0.32
C THR A 74 9.12 -7.59 -1.10
N GLU A 75 9.63 -8.69 -0.52
CA GLU A 75 10.63 -9.55 -1.15
C GLU A 75 10.08 -10.26 -2.38
N GLN A 76 8.89 -10.86 -2.25
CA GLN A 76 8.17 -11.50 -3.35
C GLN A 76 7.85 -10.51 -4.48
N GLU A 77 7.43 -9.30 -4.12
CA GLU A 77 7.12 -8.26 -5.09
C GLU A 77 8.37 -7.83 -5.89
N ASN A 78 9.52 -7.73 -5.22
CA ASN A 78 10.81 -7.45 -5.86
C ASN A 78 11.24 -8.57 -6.81
N MET A 79 11.15 -9.83 -6.39
CA MET A 79 11.49 -10.98 -7.25
C MET A 79 10.63 -11.01 -8.51
N LEU A 80 9.31 -10.80 -8.36
CA LEU A 80 8.39 -10.75 -9.49
C LEU A 80 8.70 -9.56 -10.41
N ALA A 81 9.05 -8.40 -9.86
CA ALA A 81 9.47 -7.24 -10.64
C ALA A 81 10.73 -7.51 -11.46
N ASP A 82 11.75 -8.14 -10.88
CA ASP A 82 13.00 -8.44 -11.60
C ASP A 82 12.81 -9.50 -12.69
N TYR A 83 11.95 -10.48 -12.44
CA TYR A 83 11.51 -11.43 -13.47
C TYR A 83 10.81 -10.72 -14.63
N LEU A 84 9.85 -9.82 -14.34
CA LEU A 84 9.13 -9.04 -15.35
C LEU A 84 10.06 -8.11 -16.14
N LYS A 85 11.09 -7.51 -15.52
CA LYS A 85 12.11 -6.73 -16.23
C LYS A 85 12.86 -7.59 -17.25
N THR A 86 13.28 -8.78 -16.82
CA THR A 86 14.05 -9.71 -17.66
C THR A 86 13.20 -10.19 -18.84
N ALA A 87 11.96 -10.60 -18.59
CA ALA A 87 11.01 -11.00 -19.63
C ALA A 87 10.68 -9.85 -20.59
N SER A 88 10.53 -8.62 -20.11
CA SER A 88 10.26 -7.43 -20.92
C SER A 88 11.42 -7.09 -21.88
N LYS A 89 12.66 -7.32 -21.45
CA LYS A 89 13.86 -7.15 -22.29
C LYS A 89 13.93 -8.19 -23.41
N MET A 90 13.56 -9.44 -23.11
CA MET A 90 13.62 -10.55 -24.08
C MET A 90 12.47 -10.52 -25.11
N CYS A 91 11.25 -10.16 -24.70
CA CYS A 91 10.05 -10.32 -25.52
C CYS A 91 9.53 -9.00 -26.14
N HIS A 92 10.40 -8.00 -26.37
CA HIS A 92 10.07 -6.68 -26.92
C HIS A 92 9.03 -5.83 -26.14
N GLY A 93 8.60 -6.28 -24.97
CA GLY A 93 7.69 -5.57 -24.07
C GLY A 93 6.73 -6.53 -23.40
N LEU A 94 6.18 -6.11 -22.27
CA LEU A 94 5.29 -6.95 -21.48
C LEU A 94 3.89 -6.35 -21.46
N THR A 95 2.92 -7.10 -21.96
CA THR A 95 1.52 -6.63 -22.03
C THR A 95 0.90 -6.68 -20.65
N ARG A 96 -0.02 -5.76 -20.36
CA ARG A 96 -0.78 -5.73 -19.08
C ARG A 96 -1.46 -7.08 -18.76
N HIS A 97 -1.92 -7.79 -19.79
CA HIS A 97 -2.52 -9.11 -19.62
C HIS A 97 -1.50 -10.18 -19.17
N GLN A 98 -0.31 -10.20 -19.78
CA GLN A 98 0.78 -11.10 -19.40
C GLN A 98 1.25 -10.82 -17.97
N ALA A 99 1.39 -9.55 -17.59
CA ALA A 99 1.74 -9.17 -16.21
C ALA A 99 0.70 -9.66 -15.19
N LYS A 100 -0.59 -9.59 -15.53
CA LYS A 100 -1.68 -10.10 -14.68
C LYS A 100 -1.69 -11.62 -14.57
N LYS A 101 -1.39 -12.32 -15.66
CA LYS A 101 -1.28 -13.78 -15.67
C LYS A 101 -0.09 -14.25 -14.83
N LEU A 102 1.08 -13.65 -15.05
CA LEU A 102 2.28 -13.95 -14.25
C LEU A 102 2.07 -13.64 -12.75
N GLY A 103 1.39 -12.55 -12.43
CA GLY A 103 1.02 -12.25 -11.04
C GLY A 103 0.10 -13.32 -10.44
N PHE A 104 -0.86 -13.83 -11.20
CA PHE A 104 -1.73 -14.92 -10.77
C PHE A 104 -0.95 -16.23 -10.58
N ASP A 105 -0.17 -16.65 -11.58
CA ASP A 105 0.64 -17.87 -11.55
C ASP A 105 1.60 -17.84 -10.34
N TYR A 106 2.21 -16.68 -10.08
CA TYR A 106 3.08 -16.48 -8.93
C TYR A 106 2.32 -16.54 -7.60
N ALA A 107 1.10 -16.01 -7.52
CA ALA A 107 0.27 -16.12 -6.32
C ALA A 107 -0.21 -17.55 -6.04
N VAL A 108 -0.49 -18.32 -7.11
CA VAL A 108 -0.84 -19.74 -7.01
C VAL A 108 0.37 -20.55 -6.54
N ALA A 109 1.55 -20.31 -7.11
CA ALA A 109 2.78 -21.01 -6.72
C ALA A 109 3.22 -20.74 -5.28
N ASN A 110 2.80 -19.61 -4.68
CA ASN A 110 3.10 -19.25 -3.29
C ASN A 110 1.90 -19.48 -2.34
N ASP A 111 0.81 -20.13 -2.79
CA ASP A 111 -0.40 -20.41 -1.99
C ASP A 111 -1.08 -19.18 -1.34
N ILE A 112 -0.81 -17.99 -1.86
CA ILE A 112 -1.31 -16.69 -1.37
C ILE A 112 -2.39 -16.10 -2.29
N CYS A 113 -2.91 -16.90 -3.22
CA CYS A 113 -3.87 -16.49 -4.22
C CYS A 113 -5.24 -16.13 -3.60
N PRO A 114 -5.72 -14.87 -3.73
CA PRO A 114 -7.03 -14.46 -3.26
C PRO A 114 -8.16 -15.20 -4.00
N PRO A 115 -9.32 -15.46 -3.36
CA PRO A 115 -10.44 -16.15 -3.99
C PRO A 115 -10.94 -15.45 -5.26
N LYS A 116 -10.92 -14.10 -5.24
CA LYS A 116 -11.29 -13.27 -6.40
C LYS A 116 -10.39 -13.46 -7.62
N TRP A 117 -9.15 -13.91 -7.42
CA TRP A 117 -8.22 -14.20 -8.52
C TRP A 117 -8.43 -15.61 -9.04
N LYS A 118 -8.82 -16.57 -8.18
CA LYS A 118 -9.14 -17.93 -8.58
C LYS A 118 -10.38 -18.00 -9.47
N GLU A 119 -11.39 -17.17 -9.21
CA GLU A 119 -12.61 -17.12 -10.03
C GLU A 119 -12.36 -16.64 -11.48
N VAL A 120 -11.40 -15.73 -11.66
CA VAL A 120 -11.12 -15.09 -12.96
C VAL A 120 -9.81 -15.62 -13.57
N GLU A 121 -9.10 -16.49 -12.87
CA GLU A 121 -7.76 -17.02 -13.20
C GLU A 121 -6.74 -15.96 -13.61
N THR A 122 -6.92 -14.72 -13.11
CA THR A 122 -6.10 -13.56 -13.48
C THR A 122 -6.02 -12.59 -12.32
N ALA A 123 -4.90 -11.87 -12.22
CA ALA A 123 -4.79 -10.79 -11.25
C ALA A 123 -5.67 -9.58 -11.64
N THR A 124 -6.22 -8.90 -10.65
CA THR A 124 -7.11 -7.73 -10.85
C THR A 124 -6.35 -6.53 -11.43
N ASP A 125 -7.03 -5.67 -12.22
CA ASP A 125 -6.46 -4.42 -12.74
C ASP A 125 -6.01 -3.46 -11.62
N ASP A 126 -6.74 -3.42 -10.51
CA ASP A 126 -6.39 -2.65 -9.30
C ASP A 126 -5.03 -3.09 -8.72
N TRP A 127 -4.75 -4.39 -8.73
CA TRP A 127 -3.46 -4.92 -8.29
C TRP A 127 -2.34 -4.49 -9.24
N LEU A 128 -2.54 -4.60 -10.56
CA LEU A 128 -1.52 -4.22 -11.55
C LEU A 128 -1.17 -2.73 -11.43
N LYS A 129 -2.18 -1.86 -11.29
CA LYS A 129 -1.98 -0.42 -11.05
C LYS A 129 -1.18 -0.17 -9.77
N GLY A 130 -1.54 -0.86 -8.69
CA GLY A 130 -0.81 -0.82 -7.43
C GLY A 130 0.65 -1.24 -7.59
N PHE A 131 0.89 -2.38 -8.24
CA PHE A 131 2.21 -2.96 -8.48
C PHE A 131 3.09 -2.01 -9.33
N MET A 132 2.56 -1.47 -10.43
CA MET A 132 3.28 -0.52 -11.27
C MET A 132 3.58 0.81 -10.55
N SER A 133 2.66 1.31 -9.71
CA SER A 133 2.89 2.54 -8.95
C SER A 133 4.02 2.41 -7.91
N ARG A 134 4.24 1.20 -7.39
CA ARG A 134 5.31 0.87 -6.45
C ARG A 134 6.63 0.62 -7.17
N HIS A 135 6.59 -0.07 -8.30
CA HIS A 135 7.75 -0.37 -9.14
C HIS A 135 7.77 0.52 -10.39
N LYS A 136 8.05 1.82 -10.19
CA LYS A 136 8.16 2.78 -11.30
C LYS A 136 9.22 2.37 -12.32
N ASP A 137 10.25 1.63 -11.90
CA ASP A 137 11.31 1.10 -12.74
C ASP A 137 10.81 0.15 -13.84
N LEU A 138 9.64 -0.49 -13.64
CA LEU A 138 8.99 -1.31 -14.67
C LEU A 138 8.30 -0.48 -15.75
N THR A 139 7.96 0.78 -15.44
CA THR A 139 7.11 1.64 -16.27
C THR A 139 7.94 2.57 -17.16
N VAL A 140 9.26 2.62 -16.98
CA VAL A 140 10.13 3.55 -17.72
C VAL A 140 10.76 2.84 -18.93
N ARG A 141 10.05 2.87 -20.07
CA ARG A 141 10.74 3.22 -21.32
C ARG A 141 10.59 4.73 -21.48
N LYS A 142 11.49 5.50 -20.88
CA LYS A 142 11.88 6.75 -21.52
C LYS A 142 12.71 6.31 -22.73
N PRO A 143 12.34 6.64 -23.98
CA PRO A 143 13.32 6.61 -25.04
C PRO A 143 14.39 7.63 -24.65
N GLU A 144 15.54 7.15 -24.18
CA GLU A 144 16.73 7.99 -24.20
C GLU A 144 16.96 8.34 -25.67
N HIS A 145 17.05 9.64 -25.92
CA HIS A 145 17.14 10.23 -27.24
C HIS A 145 18.06 9.41 -28.15
N PHE A 146 17.59 9.08 -29.35
CA PHE A 146 18.46 8.76 -30.47
C PHE A 146 19.36 9.98 -30.73
N SER A 147 20.46 10.09 -29.99
CA SER A 147 21.57 10.99 -30.34
C SER A 147 22.44 10.23 -31.32
N THR A 148 22.07 10.31 -32.60
CA THR A 148 23.04 10.43 -33.70
C THR A 148 22.25 10.69 -34.98
N PRO A 149 22.15 11.95 -35.44
CA PRO A 149 22.00 12.19 -36.87
C PRO A 149 23.36 11.81 -37.50
N CYS A 150 23.43 10.65 -38.14
CA CYS A 150 24.54 10.35 -39.04
C CYS A 150 24.38 11.23 -40.27
N ASN A 151 24.99 12.42 -40.22
CA ASN A 151 25.31 13.20 -41.39
C ASN A 151 26.83 13.13 -41.55
N LYS A 152 27.30 12.43 -42.59
CA LYS A 152 28.62 12.66 -43.21
C LYS A 152 28.68 11.93 -44.57
N PHE A 153 28.71 12.77 -45.60
CA PHE A 153 29.13 12.62 -47.00
C PHE A 153 28.51 11.52 -47.86
#